data_AF-A0A832Z683-F1
#
_entry.id   AF-A0A832Z683-F1
#
_cell.length_a   1.000
_cell.length_b   1.000
_cell.length_c   1.000
_cell.angle_alpha   90.00
_cell.angle_beta   90.00
_cell.angle_gamma   90.00
#
_symmetry.space_group_name_H-M   'P 1'
#
loop_
_entity.id
_entity.type
_entity.pdbx_description
1 polymer ?
#
loop_
_entity_poly.entity_id
_entity_poly.type
_entity_poly.pdbx_seq_one_letter_code
_entity_poly.pdbx_strand_id
1 'polypeptide(L)'
;MARLSLLDVLGSKVRVYLSPPIQRLALAIAVHIIDKIEPKPCIYTDYEPFKIVLEPLANTYSCNHMVKCSSYIVLWCENVPDNILSSTLFVAGVPLKAPHRYGLTRLQAQQIDNNTFILKLRVAGQYLTTTVRVSGVELEELKAPPLETREAKLVEILRNALQEYGTLSQRDAVDIISAELGVKRGEARRLLLELVRKGVLVVEEGYIVGVKA
;
A
#
# COMPACT_ATOMS: atom_id res chain seq x y z
N MET A 1 22.78 0.70 -4.76
CA MET A 1 21.55 0.89 -5.57
C MET A 1 20.45 1.39 -4.66
N ALA A 2 19.88 2.57 -4.92
CA ALA A 2 18.77 3.09 -4.13
C ALA A 2 17.53 2.19 -4.30
N ARG A 3 16.90 1.81 -3.19
CA ARG A 3 15.69 0.99 -3.18
C ARG A 3 14.55 1.84 -3.75
N LEU A 4 13.98 1.44 -4.89
CA LEU A 4 12.84 2.14 -5.49
C LEU A 4 11.63 2.11 -4.54
N SER A 5 11.13 3.28 -4.14
CA SER A 5 9.87 3.40 -3.40
C SER A 5 8.70 3.05 -4.33
N LEU A 6 7.63 2.49 -3.76
CA LEU A 6 6.37 2.27 -4.50
C LEU A 6 5.87 3.60 -5.08
N LEU A 7 5.96 4.69 -4.32
CA LEU A 7 5.51 6.01 -4.74
C LEU A 7 6.35 6.61 -5.88
N ASP A 8 7.57 6.12 -6.10
CA ASP A 8 8.41 6.56 -7.22
C ASP A 8 8.04 5.89 -8.54
N VAL A 9 7.37 4.74 -8.48
CA VAL A 9 7.00 3.98 -9.68
C VAL A 9 5.56 4.25 -10.15
N LEU A 10 4.73 4.85 -9.30
CA LEU A 10 3.34 5.17 -9.63
C LEU A 10 3.27 6.17 -10.78
N GLY A 11 2.54 5.82 -11.84
CA GLY A 11 2.28 6.64 -13.01
C GLY A 11 3.49 6.83 -13.94
N SER A 12 4.72 6.76 -13.43
CA SER A 12 5.94 6.94 -14.22
C SER A 12 6.39 5.64 -14.91
N LYS A 13 6.49 4.56 -14.14
CA LYS A 13 6.97 3.24 -14.60
C LYS A 13 5.85 2.22 -14.69
N VAL A 14 4.81 2.39 -13.89
CA VAL A 14 3.69 1.46 -13.82
C VAL A 14 2.38 2.26 -13.83
N ARG A 15 1.50 1.88 -14.74
CA ARG A 15 0.12 2.36 -14.78
C ARG A 15 -0.71 1.53 -13.82
N VAL A 16 -1.54 2.18 -13.01
CA VAL A 16 -2.21 1.51 -11.88
C VAL A 16 -3.70 1.78 -11.79
N TYR A 17 -4.44 0.83 -11.23
CA TYR A 17 -5.81 1.07 -10.77
C TYR A 17 -5.94 0.77 -9.28
N LEU A 18 -6.63 1.64 -8.54
CA LEU A 18 -6.79 1.54 -7.09
C LEU A 18 -7.88 0.52 -6.72
N SER A 19 -7.59 -0.34 -5.74
CA SER A 19 -8.53 -1.34 -5.24
C SER A 19 -8.38 -1.59 -3.73
N PRO A 20 -9.41 -1.38 -2.90
CA PRO A 20 -10.70 -0.77 -3.25
C PRO A 20 -10.53 0.71 -3.63
N PRO A 21 -11.46 1.30 -4.40
CA PRO A 21 -11.39 2.72 -4.76
C PRO A 21 -11.76 3.60 -3.56
N ILE A 22 -10.75 4.14 -2.87
CA ILE A 22 -10.93 5.02 -1.71
C ILE A 22 -10.73 6.47 -2.16
N GLN A 23 -11.77 7.31 -2.05
CA GLN A 23 -11.80 8.68 -2.61
C GLN A 23 -10.61 9.54 -2.17
N ARG A 24 -10.42 9.69 -0.86
CA ARG A 24 -9.37 10.54 -0.30
C ARG A 24 -7.96 10.09 -0.69
N LEU A 25 -7.71 8.78 -0.63
CA LEU A 25 -6.44 8.20 -1.04
C LEU A 25 -6.20 8.38 -2.54
N ALA A 26 -7.22 8.22 -3.37
CA ALA A 26 -7.11 8.41 -4.80
C ALA A 26 -6.77 9.86 -5.17
N LEU A 27 -7.37 10.85 -4.51
CA LEU A 27 -7.00 12.25 -4.69
C LEU A 27 -5.53 12.49 -4.35
N ALA A 28 -5.06 11.99 -3.20
CA ALA A 28 -3.68 12.15 -2.79
C ALA A 28 -2.68 11.48 -3.75
N ILE A 29 -3.01 10.28 -4.23
CA ILE A 29 -2.20 9.59 -5.26
C ILE A 29 -2.21 10.38 -6.58
N ALA A 30 -3.35 10.91 -7.00
CA ALA A 30 -3.45 11.68 -8.24
C ALA A 30 -2.56 12.92 -8.20
N VAL A 31 -2.62 13.70 -7.12
CA VAL A 31 -1.77 14.89 -6.92
C VAL A 31 -0.30 14.51 -6.92
N HIS A 32 0.07 13.46 -6.17
CA HIS A 32 1.45 12.95 -6.14
C HIS A 32 1.98 12.56 -7.53
N ILE A 33 1.15 11.95 -8.38
CA ILE A 33 1.52 11.60 -9.75
C ILE A 33 1.70 12.85 -10.63
N ILE A 34 0.79 13.82 -10.52
CA ILE A 34 0.86 15.10 -11.25
C ILE A 34 2.18 15.81 -10.93
N ASP A 35 2.56 15.88 -9.65
CA ASP A 35 3.76 16.59 -9.22
C ASP A 35 5.04 15.98 -9.79
N LYS A 36 5.07 14.66 -9.98
CA LYS A 36 6.28 13.91 -10.38
C LYS A 36 6.49 13.70 -11.87
N ILE A 37 5.47 13.90 -12.71
CA ILE A 37 5.53 13.50 -14.13
C ILE A 37 5.51 14.72 -15.03
N GLU A 38 6.40 14.74 -16.03
CA GLU A 38 6.41 15.73 -17.10
C GLU A 38 6.32 15.04 -18.48
N PRO A 39 5.51 15.56 -19.42
CA PRO A 39 4.57 16.67 -19.24
C PRO A 39 3.42 16.31 -18.27
N LYS A 40 2.88 17.31 -17.58
CA LYS A 40 1.80 17.12 -16.59
C LYS A 40 0.59 16.35 -17.17
N PRO A 41 0.13 15.28 -16.52
CA PRO A 41 -1.06 14.54 -16.95
C PRO A 41 -2.34 15.33 -16.65
N CYS A 42 -3.38 15.08 -17.43
CA CYS A 42 -4.69 15.70 -17.22
C CYS A 42 -5.60 14.83 -16.36
N ILE A 43 -6.45 15.44 -15.54
CA ILE A 43 -7.43 14.70 -14.75
C ILE A 43 -8.76 14.61 -15.50
N TYR A 44 -9.25 13.39 -15.67
CA TYR A 44 -10.55 13.07 -16.24
C TYR A 44 -11.49 12.57 -15.15
N THR A 45 -12.53 13.35 -14.85
CA THR A 45 -13.55 13.06 -13.84
C THR A 45 -14.87 13.70 -14.27
N ASP A 46 -15.99 12.99 -14.12
CA ASP A 46 -17.34 13.55 -14.23
C ASP A 46 -17.96 13.80 -12.84
N TYR A 47 -17.32 13.32 -11.77
CA TYR A 47 -17.76 13.50 -10.39
C TYR A 47 -17.57 14.93 -9.88
N GLU A 48 -18.67 15.62 -9.65
CA GLU A 48 -18.71 17.05 -9.30
C GLU A 48 -17.93 17.41 -8.02
N PRO A 49 -18.01 16.66 -6.90
CA PRO A 49 -17.26 16.98 -5.69
C PRO A 49 -15.74 16.98 -5.92
N PHE A 50 -15.24 16.20 -6.87
CA PHE A 50 -13.82 16.22 -7.21
C PHE A 50 -13.45 17.46 -8.03
N LYS A 51 -14.32 17.96 -8.90
CA LYS A 51 -14.05 19.20 -9.65
C LYS A 51 -13.80 20.38 -8.72
N ILE A 52 -14.60 20.53 -7.67
CA ILE A 52 -14.43 21.60 -6.66
C ILE A 52 -13.05 21.54 -5.99
N VAL A 53 -12.57 20.34 -5.66
CA VAL A 53 -11.26 20.14 -5.03
C VAL A 53 -10.12 20.30 -6.04
N LEU A 54 -10.34 19.89 -7.29
CA LEU A 54 -9.33 19.86 -8.33
C LEU A 54 -9.17 21.20 -9.07
N GLU A 55 -10.18 22.06 -9.14
CA GLU A 55 -10.09 23.36 -9.81
C GLU A 55 -8.95 24.26 -9.28
N PRO A 56 -8.77 24.43 -7.95
CA PRO A 56 -7.61 25.14 -7.41
C PRO A 56 -6.27 24.47 -7.78
N LEU A 57 -6.25 23.14 -7.81
CA LEU A 57 -5.05 22.37 -8.16
C LEU A 57 -4.75 22.46 -9.66
N ALA A 58 -5.77 22.48 -10.51
CA ALA A 58 -5.63 22.62 -11.96
C ALA A 58 -4.98 23.97 -12.33
N ASN A 59 -5.36 25.05 -11.64
CA ASN A 59 -4.72 26.35 -11.78
C ASN A 59 -3.26 26.35 -11.28
N THR A 60 -2.98 25.59 -10.21
CA THR A 60 -1.64 25.47 -9.63
C THR A 60 -0.70 24.65 -10.52
N TYR A 61 -1.20 23.60 -11.16
CA TYR A 61 -0.41 22.63 -11.93
C TYR A 61 -0.58 22.75 -13.45
N SER A 62 -1.29 23.78 -13.93
CA SER A 62 -1.60 24.00 -15.36
C SER A 62 -2.27 22.79 -16.04
N CYS A 63 -3.09 22.04 -15.30
CA CYS A 63 -3.80 20.88 -15.83
C CYS A 63 -5.09 21.32 -16.52
N ASN A 64 -5.14 21.23 -17.86
CA ASN A 64 -6.33 21.60 -18.61
C ASN A 64 -7.37 20.47 -18.67
N HIS A 65 -8.63 20.80 -18.42
CA HIS A 65 -9.74 19.84 -18.40
C HIS A 65 -10.18 19.31 -19.78
N MET A 66 -9.63 19.79 -20.90
CA MET A 66 -10.14 19.47 -22.25
C MET A 66 -9.10 19.50 -23.37
N VAL A 67 -7.80 19.55 -23.06
CA VAL A 67 -6.74 19.57 -24.09
C VAL A 67 -6.35 18.13 -24.45
N LYS A 68 -5.89 17.90 -25.67
CA LYS A 68 -5.19 16.65 -26.02
C LYS A 68 -3.99 16.51 -25.09
N CYS A 69 -4.11 15.66 -24.08
CA CYS A 69 -3.03 15.35 -23.17
C CYS A 69 -2.39 14.03 -23.59
N SER A 70 -1.08 13.92 -23.42
CA SER A 70 -0.34 12.69 -23.72
C SER A 70 -0.61 11.59 -22.70
N SER A 71 -1.12 11.96 -21.52
CA SER A 71 -1.39 11.05 -20.41
C SER A 71 -2.51 11.58 -19.50
N TYR A 72 -3.19 10.65 -18.82
CA TYR A 72 -4.39 10.95 -18.04
C TYR A 72 -4.38 10.27 -16.66
N ILE A 73 -5.03 10.92 -15.70
CA ILE A 73 -5.45 10.34 -14.42
C ILE A 73 -6.99 10.33 -14.42
N VAL A 74 -7.59 9.19 -14.12
CA VAL A 74 -9.03 9.01 -14.17
C VAL A 74 -9.58 8.78 -12.76
N LEU A 75 -10.51 9.63 -12.35
CA LEU A 75 -11.12 9.58 -11.02
C LEU A 75 -12.65 9.59 -11.14
N TRP A 76 -13.31 8.66 -10.43
CA TRP A 76 -14.77 8.58 -10.29
C TRP A 76 -15.51 8.96 -11.56
N CYS A 77 -15.28 8.18 -12.62
CA CYS A 77 -15.90 8.40 -13.91
C CYS A 77 -16.66 7.15 -14.34
N GLU A 78 -17.91 7.32 -14.76
CA GLU A 78 -18.72 6.19 -15.19
C GLU A 78 -18.33 5.71 -16.58
N ASN A 79 -17.98 6.64 -17.47
CA ASN A 79 -17.69 6.36 -18.87
C ASN A 79 -16.39 7.03 -19.32
N VAL A 80 -15.36 6.20 -19.51
CA VAL A 80 -14.03 6.66 -19.94
C VAL A 80 -13.77 6.17 -21.37
N PRO A 81 -13.54 7.08 -22.33
CA PRO A 81 -13.19 6.71 -23.69
C PRO A 81 -11.93 5.82 -23.78
N ASP A 82 -11.92 4.84 -24.67
CA ASP A 82 -10.80 3.88 -24.83
C ASP A 82 -9.47 4.56 -25.18
N ASN A 83 -9.50 5.65 -25.95
CA ASN A 83 -8.31 6.44 -26.27
C ASN A 83 -7.69 7.07 -25.01
N ILE A 84 -8.52 7.50 -24.04
CA ILE A 84 -8.04 7.99 -22.74
C ILE A 84 -7.47 6.82 -21.92
N LEU A 85 -8.19 5.69 -21.84
CA LEU A 85 -7.73 4.51 -21.10
C LEU A 85 -6.37 3.99 -21.60
N SER A 86 -6.13 4.04 -22.92
CA SER A 86 -4.87 3.62 -23.53
C SER A 86 -3.65 4.46 -23.12
N SER A 87 -3.86 5.67 -22.61
CA SER A 87 -2.82 6.61 -22.16
C SER A 87 -2.90 6.92 -20.65
N THR A 88 -3.73 6.18 -19.92
CA THR A 88 -3.99 6.45 -18.50
C THR A 88 -2.87 5.93 -17.59
N LEU A 89 -2.47 6.76 -16.63
CA LEU A 89 -1.45 6.47 -15.62
C LEU A 89 -2.05 5.91 -14.33
N PHE A 90 -3.23 6.40 -13.94
CA PHE A 90 -3.91 6.03 -12.71
C PHE A 90 -5.43 6.02 -12.88
N VAL A 91 -6.12 5.01 -12.33
CA VAL A 91 -7.58 4.89 -12.32
C VAL A 91 -8.09 4.64 -10.89
N ALA A 92 -9.09 5.40 -10.45
CA ALA A 92 -9.84 5.11 -9.22
C ALA A 92 -11.33 5.43 -9.38
N GLY A 93 -12.20 4.62 -8.76
CA GLY A 93 -13.65 4.85 -8.76
C GLY A 93 -14.39 4.47 -10.04
N VAL A 94 -13.70 3.95 -11.06
CA VAL A 94 -14.29 3.52 -12.34
C VAL A 94 -14.60 2.01 -12.31
N PRO A 95 -15.78 1.56 -12.79
CA PRO A 95 -16.10 0.13 -12.98
C PRO A 95 -15.35 -0.43 -14.21
N LEU A 96 -14.03 -0.60 -14.07
CA LEU A 96 -13.18 -0.99 -15.19
C LEU A 96 -13.22 -2.50 -15.45
N LYS A 97 -13.69 -2.90 -16.63
CA LYS A 97 -13.62 -4.29 -17.09
C LYS A 97 -12.23 -4.59 -17.63
N ALA A 98 -11.64 -5.71 -17.20
CA ALA A 98 -10.35 -6.22 -17.71
C ALA A 98 -9.19 -5.18 -17.70
N PRO A 99 -8.80 -4.62 -16.53
CA PRO A 99 -7.76 -3.59 -16.41
C PRO A 99 -6.42 -3.92 -17.09
N HIS A 100 -6.07 -5.20 -17.16
CA HIS A 100 -4.86 -5.67 -17.82
C HIS A 100 -4.79 -5.31 -19.31
N ARG A 101 -5.94 -5.14 -19.99
CA ARG A 101 -5.99 -4.74 -21.41
C ARG A 101 -5.44 -3.35 -21.66
N TYR A 102 -5.46 -2.49 -20.64
CA TYR A 102 -4.95 -1.12 -20.69
C TYR A 102 -3.55 -0.99 -20.07
N GLY A 103 -2.90 -2.13 -19.75
CA GLY A 103 -1.61 -2.16 -19.06
C GLY A 103 -1.69 -1.69 -17.60
N LEU A 104 -2.89 -1.69 -16.99
CA LEU A 104 -3.09 -1.25 -15.61
C LEU A 104 -2.82 -2.40 -14.63
N THR A 105 -1.94 -2.15 -13.68
CA THR A 105 -1.62 -3.05 -12.57
C THR A 105 -2.46 -2.70 -11.35
N ARG A 106 -2.88 -3.70 -10.59
CA ARG A 106 -3.66 -3.48 -9.37
C ARG A 106 -2.80 -2.87 -8.27
N LEU A 107 -3.13 -1.66 -7.85
CA LEU A 107 -2.65 -1.05 -6.62
C LEU A 107 -3.64 -1.39 -5.51
N GLN A 108 -3.26 -2.31 -4.64
CA GLN A 108 -4.08 -2.68 -3.50
C GLN A 108 -3.90 -1.67 -2.37
N ALA A 109 -5.00 -1.19 -1.81
CA ALA A 109 -5.00 -0.34 -0.63
C ALA A 109 -5.66 -1.09 0.53
N GLN A 110 -5.04 -1.00 1.70
CA GLN A 110 -5.59 -1.49 2.95
C GLN A 110 -5.57 -0.35 3.95
N GLN A 111 -6.74 0.04 4.43
CA GLN A 111 -6.86 1.07 5.46
C GLN A 111 -6.44 0.50 6.82
N ILE A 112 -5.55 1.22 7.53
CA ILE A 112 -5.17 0.91 8.92
C ILE A 112 -6.01 1.75 9.87
N ASP A 113 -6.08 3.05 9.60
CA ASP A 113 -6.86 4.03 10.36
C ASP A 113 -7.48 5.08 9.41
N ASN A 114 -8.08 6.14 9.95
CA ASN A 114 -8.77 7.16 9.15
C ASN A 114 -7.90 7.85 8.08
N ASN A 115 -6.58 7.93 8.30
CA ASN A 115 -5.65 8.67 7.45
C ASN A 115 -4.47 7.82 6.95
N THR A 116 -4.28 6.61 7.47
CA THR A 116 -3.12 5.75 7.17
C THR A 116 -3.53 4.53 6.34
N PHE A 117 -2.79 4.28 5.27
CA PHE A 117 -3.05 3.19 4.32
C PHE A 117 -1.77 2.42 4.01
N ILE A 118 -1.91 1.10 3.85
CA ILE A 118 -0.88 0.25 3.26
C ILE A 118 -1.18 0.11 1.78
N LEU A 119 -0.21 0.46 0.94
CA LEU A 119 -0.26 0.28 -0.51
C LEU A 119 0.59 -0.91 -0.92
N LYS A 120 0.01 -1.86 -1.66
CA LYS A 120 0.69 -3.05 -2.18
C LYS A 120 0.59 -3.05 -3.71
N LEU A 121 1.73 -3.20 -4.37
CA LEU A 121 1.84 -3.24 -5.83
C LEU A 121 2.76 -4.40 -6.24
N ARG A 122 2.35 -5.18 -7.23
CA ARG A 122 3.20 -6.24 -7.80
C ARG A 122 3.79 -5.77 -9.12
N VAL A 123 5.12 -5.65 -9.20
CA VAL A 123 5.85 -5.19 -10.39
C VAL A 123 6.95 -6.20 -10.70
N ALA A 124 7.00 -6.70 -11.94
CA ALA A 124 8.04 -7.65 -12.40
C ALA A 124 8.27 -8.84 -11.43
N GLY A 125 7.20 -9.37 -10.85
CA GLY A 125 7.25 -10.49 -9.90
C GLY A 125 7.58 -10.11 -8.45
N GLN A 126 7.98 -8.87 -8.17
CA GLN A 126 8.26 -8.38 -6.82
C GLN A 126 7.05 -7.66 -6.22
N TYR A 127 6.86 -7.80 -4.90
CA TYR A 127 5.88 -7.04 -4.15
C TYR A 127 6.54 -5.78 -3.58
N LEU A 128 6.18 -4.63 -4.11
CA LEU A 128 6.45 -3.34 -3.50
C LEU A 128 5.34 -3.05 -2.52
N THR A 129 5.69 -2.59 -1.33
CA THR A 129 4.70 -2.23 -0.34
C THR A 129 5.20 -1.07 0.49
N THR A 130 4.34 -0.10 0.73
CA THR A 130 4.65 1.09 1.51
C THR A 130 3.45 1.49 2.37
N THR A 131 3.72 2.19 3.47
CA THR A 131 2.69 2.77 4.32
C THR A 131 2.66 4.27 4.08
N VAL A 132 1.48 4.79 3.79
CA VAL A 132 1.28 6.21 3.51
C VAL A 132 0.30 6.81 4.49
N ARG A 133 0.55 8.07 4.86
CA ARG A 133 -0.42 8.91 5.55
C ARG A 133 -0.93 9.96 4.58
N VAL A 134 -2.25 10.16 4.60
CA VAL A 134 -2.91 11.17 3.77
C VAL A 134 -3.32 12.34 4.66
N SER A 135 -2.77 13.52 4.39
CA SER A 135 -3.10 14.78 5.07
C SER A 135 -3.68 15.75 4.04
N GLY A 136 -5.01 15.87 3.98
CA GLY A 136 -5.68 16.56 2.87
C GLY A 136 -5.44 15.84 1.55
N VAL A 137 -4.72 16.49 0.63
CA VAL A 137 -4.28 15.94 -0.68
C VAL A 137 -2.81 15.53 -0.69
N GLU A 138 -2.09 15.76 0.41
CA GLU A 138 -0.68 15.37 0.50
C GLU A 138 -0.55 13.89 0.85
N LEU A 139 0.42 13.24 0.21
CA LEU A 139 0.76 11.85 0.42
C LEU A 139 2.14 11.77 1.08
N GLU A 140 2.17 11.51 2.38
CA GLU A 140 3.42 11.29 3.10
C GLU A 140 3.74 9.80 3.10
N GLU A 141 4.89 9.43 2.54
CA GLU A 141 5.45 8.10 2.79
C GLU A 141 5.92 8.06 4.23
N LEU A 142 5.18 7.34 5.07
CA LEU A 142 5.66 7.07 6.40
C LEU A 142 6.87 6.17 6.25
N LYS A 143 8.03 6.65 6.72
CA LYS A 143 9.12 5.78 7.15
C LYS A 143 8.68 5.02 8.40
N ALA A 144 7.56 4.31 8.32
CA ALA A 144 7.32 3.20 9.20
C ALA A 144 8.37 2.14 8.83
N PRO A 145 8.91 1.41 9.82
CA PRO A 145 9.82 0.31 9.54
C PRO A 145 9.18 -0.54 8.44
N PRO A 146 10.00 -1.04 7.47
CA PRO A 146 9.49 -1.76 6.31
C PRO A 146 8.46 -2.73 6.84
N LEU A 147 7.25 -2.75 6.26
CA LEU A 147 6.10 -3.51 6.76
C LEU A 147 6.57 -4.59 7.67
N GLU A 148 6.06 -4.61 8.89
CA GLU A 148 6.14 -5.81 9.68
C GLU A 148 5.84 -6.98 8.74
N THR A 149 6.89 -7.69 8.34
CA THR A 149 6.73 -9.01 7.80
C THR A 149 5.91 -9.71 8.86
N ARG A 150 5.05 -10.64 8.48
CA ARG A 150 4.33 -11.48 9.47
C ARG A 150 5.24 -11.89 10.64
N GLU A 151 6.51 -12.10 10.30
CA GLU A 151 7.69 -12.25 11.14
C GLU A 151 8.02 -11.10 12.12
N ALA A 152 8.09 -9.84 11.71
CA ALA A 152 8.34 -8.71 12.61
C ALA A 152 7.19 -8.50 13.60
N LYS A 153 5.93 -8.68 13.15
CA LYS A 153 4.77 -8.67 14.05
C LYS A 153 4.84 -9.82 15.07
N LEU A 154 5.22 -11.01 14.62
CA LEU A 154 5.48 -12.17 15.48
C LEU A 154 6.57 -11.88 16.52
N VAL A 155 7.67 -11.26 16.07
CA VAL A 155 8.79 -10.87 16.93
C VAL A 155 8.33 -9.89 18.01
N GLU A 156 7.52 -8.91 17.64
CA GLU A 156 6.99 -7.93 18.59
C GLU A 156 6.02 -8.55 19.60
N ILE A 157 5.07 -9.37 19.14
CA ILE A 157 4.16 -10.14 20.00
C ILE A 157 4.95 -10.95 21.03
N LEU A 158 5.95 -11.70 20.58
CA LEU A 158 6.77 -12.53 21.47
C LEU A 158 7.65 -11.69 22.40
N ARG A 159 8.17 -10.56 21.93
CA ARG A 159 8.95 -9.63 22.76
C ARG A 159 8.11 -9.05 23.89
N ASN A 160 6.88 -8.61 23.59
CA ASN A 160 5.97 -8.06 24.58
C ASN A 160 5.57 -9.14 25.60
N ALA A 161 5.25 -10.35 25.14
CA ALA A 161 4.95 -11.48 26.01
C ALA A 161 6.12 -11.87 26.92
N LEU A 162 7.36 -11.83 26.42
CA LEU A 162 8.56 -12.08 27.25
C LEU A 162 8.77 -11.00 28.30
N GLN A 163 8.43 -9.74 27.99
CA GLN A 163 8.51 -8.64 28.95
C GLN A 163 7.44 -8.74 30.04
N GLU A 164 6.24 -9.19 29.68
CA GLU A 164 5.10 -9.28 30.61
C GLU A 164 5.13 -10.54 31.47
N TYR A 165 5.41 -11.69 30.87
CA TYR A 165 5.30 -13.01 31.50
C TYR A 165 6.64 -13.68 31.81
N GLY A 166 7.76 -13.10 31.36
CA GLY A 166 9.08 -13.73 31.46
C GLY A 166 9.27 -14.85 30.43
N THR A 167 10.11 -15.83 30.75
CA THR A 167 10.43 -16.94 29.83
C THR A 167 9.18 -17.72 29.40
N LEU A 168 9.04 -17.99 28.11
CA LEU A 168 7.85 -18.63 27.55
C LEU A 168 8.12 -20.09 27.17
N SER A 169 7.22 -21.01 27.52
CA SER A 169 7.26 -22.35 26.93
C SER A 169 6.87 -22.30 25.45
N GLN A 170 7.27 -23.31 24.66
CA GLN A 170 6.83 -23.41 23.25
C GLN A 170 5.31 -23.49 23.12
N ARG A 171 4.61 -24.06 24.13
CA ARG A 171 3.15 -24.13 24.12
C ARG A 171 2.54 -22.75 24.31
N ASP A 172 3.02 -21.98 25.29
CA ASP A 172 2.48 -20.66 25.59
C ASP A 172 2.73 -19.69 24.44
N ALA A 173 3.93 -19.74 23.84
CA ALA A 173 4.25 -18.96 22.65
C ALA A 173 3.32 -19.27 21.48
N VAL A 174 2.97 -20.55 21.25
CA VAL A 174 1.98 -20.92 20.22
C VAL A 174 0.60 -20.36 20.53
N ASP A 175 0.21 -20.34 21.81
CA ASP A 175 -1.12 -19.91 22.24
C ASP A 175 -1.27 -18.40 22.07
N ILE A 176 -0.24 -17.66 22.48
CA ILE A 176 -0.13 -16.21 22.29
C ILE A 176 -0.16 -15.85 20.81
N ILE A 177 0.66 -16.49 19.99
CA ILE A 177 0.68 -16.25 18.53
C ILE A 177 -0.68 -16.57 17.90
N SER A 178 -1.31 -17.67 18.31
CA SER A 178 -2.61 -18.10 17.79
C SER A 178 -3.71 -17.10 18.12
N ALA A 179 -3.72 -16.59 19.36
CA ALA A 179 -4.67 -15.58 19.82
C ALA A 179 -4.46 -14.22 19.13
N GLU A 180 -3.24 -13.70 19.15
CA GLU A 180 -2.90 -12.36 18.63
C GLU A 180 -3.02 -12.25 17.10
N LEU A 181 -2.77 -13.34 16.38
CA LEU A 181 -2.86 -13.35 14.91
C LEU A 181 -4.16 -13.96 14.37
N GLY A 182 -5.02 -14.52 15.23
CA GLY A 182 -6.25 -15.20 14.81
C GLY A 182 -6.02 -16.42 13.91
N VAL A 183 -4.88 -17.10 14.06
CA VAL A 183 -4.49 -18.26 13.23
C VAL A 183 -4.70 -19.56 13.97
N LYS A 184 -4.82 -20.68 13.24
CA LYS A 184 -4.87 -22.02 13.86
C LYS A 184 -3.54 -22.34 14.55
N ARG A 185 -3.58 -23.07 15.66
CA ARG A 185 -2.39 -23.51 16.42
C ARG A 185 -1.32 -24.19 15.57
N GLY A 186 -1.71 -24.97 14.55
CA GLY A 186 -0.76 -25.61 13.64
C GLY A 186 0.04 -24.60 12.80
N GLU A 187 -0.60 -23.51 12.38
CA GLU A 187 0.06 -22.44 11.64
C GLU A 187 0.92 -21.57 12.57
N ALA A 188 0.44 -21.28 13.79
CA ALA A 188 1.23 -20.61 14.83
C ALA A 188 2.52 -21.39 15.15
N ARG A 189 2.42 -22.72 15.29
CA ARG A 189 3.59 -23.59 15.50
C ARG A 189 4.57 -23.54 14.33
N ARG A 190 4.08 -23.55 13.08
CA ARG A 190 4.94 -23.41 11.90
C ARG A 190 5.70 -22.09 11.90
N LEU A 191 5.01 -20.99 12.20
CA LEU A 191 5.61 -19.64 12.25
C LEU A 191 6.66 -19.53 13.36
N LEU A 192 6.38 -20.08 14.54
CA LEU A 192 7.33 -20.11 15.65
C LEU A 192 8.61 -20.86 15.27
N LEU A 193 8.49 -22.03 14.64
CA LEU A 193 9.64 -22.82 14.19
C LEU A 193 10.47 -22.11 13.12
N GLU A 194 9.84 -21.32 12.24
CA GLU A 194 10.55 -20.51 11.24
C GLU A 194 11.43 -19.45 11.91
N LEU A 195 10.95 -18.80 12.97
CA LEU A 195 11.73 -17.81 13.73
C LEU A 195 12.92 -18.43 14.46
N VAL A 196 12.72 -19.60 15.06
CA VAL A 196 13.80 -20.35 15.72
C VAL A 196 14.87 -20.75 14.68
N ARG A 197 14.47 -21.27 13.52
CA ARG A 197 15.40 -21.66 12.45
C ARG A 197 16.22 -20.49 11.90
N LYS A 198 15.62 -19.30 11.88
CA LYS A 198 16.30 -18.06 11.46
C LYS A 198 17.20 -17.47 12.54
N GLY A 199 17.25 -18.06 13.74
CA GLY A 199 18.07 -17.57 14.84
C GLY A 199 17.54 -16.30 15.49
N VAL A 200 16.28 -15.93 15.21
CA VAL A 200 15.65 -14.71 15.73
C VAL A 200 15.22 -14.91 17.19
N LEU A 201 14.87 -16.14 17.59
CA LEU A 201 14.52 -16.47 18.97
C LEU A 201 15.68 -17.17 19.67
N VAL A 202 15.92 -16.81 20.93
CA VAL A 202 16.86 -17.50 21.82
C VAL A 202 16.06 -18.55 22.59
N VAL A 203 16.45 -19.81 22.44
CA VAL A 203 15.81 -20.95 23.09
C VAL A 203 16.82 -21.66 23.99
N GLU A 204 16.51 -21.77 25.28
CA GLU A 204 17.32 -22.44 26.30
C GLU A 204 16.46 -23.49 27.00
N GLU A 205 16.94 -24.73 27.08
CA GLU A 205 16.25 -25.85 27.74
C GLU A 205 14.77 -26.06 27.31
N GLY A 206 14.42 -25.67 26.08
CA GLY A 206 13.05 -25.77 25.55
C GLY A 206 12.16 -24.56 25.81
N TYR A 207 12.68 -23.52 26.45
CA TYR A 207 12.01 -22.25 26.72
C TYR A 207 12.55 -21.14 25.82
N ILE A 208 11.67 -20.24 25.39
CA ILE A 208 12.05 -19.02 24.69
C ILE A 208 12.42 -18.00 25.77
N VAL A 209 13.67 -17.54 25.75
CA VAL A 209 14.23 -16.64 26.77
C VAL A 209 14.53 -15.25 26.23
N GLY A 210 14.50 -15.06 24.91
CA GLY A 210 14.79 -13.77 24.30
C GLY A 210 14.53 -13.73 22.79
N VAL A 211 14.58 -12.52 22.24
CA VAL A 211 14.49 -12.27 20.79
C VAL A 211 15.72 -11.47 20.37
N LYS A 212 16.49 -12.00 19.41
CA LYS A 212 17.64 -11.32 18.81
C LYS A 212 17.16 -10.32 17.74
N ALA A 213 17.73 -9.12 17.79
CA ALA A 213 17.46 -8.03 16.86
C ALA A 213 18.09 -8.30 15.48
#